data_AF-A0A656G4N6-F1
#
_entry.id   AF-A0A656G4N6-F1
#
_cell.length_a   1.000
_cell.length_b   1.000
_cell.length_c   1.000
_cell.angle_alpha   90.00
_cell.angle_beta   90.00
_cell.angle_gamma   90.00
#
_symmetry.space_group_name_H-M   'P 1'
#
loop_
_entity.id
_entity.type
_entity.pdbx_description
1 polymer ?
#
loop_
_entity_poly.entity_id
_entity_poly.type
_entity_poly.pdbx_seq_one_letter_code
_entity_poly.pdbx_strand_id
1 'polypeptide(L)' 'MNEFTLNAEQRSDLGKGASRRLRRLASLVPAVVYGGDKAPESISMLAKEVAKLLENDAAYSHIIELNVGGQ' A
#
# COMPACT_ATOMS: atom_id res chain seq x y z
N MET A 1 -14.87 -0.67 -17.07
CA MET A 1 -14.15 0.34 -16.26
C MET A 1 -13.05 -0.41 -15.53
N ASN A 2 -11.78 -0.02 -15.71
CA ASN A 2 -10.70 -0.65 -14.95
C ASN A 2 -10.78 -0.14 -13.51
N GLU A 3 -11.16 -1.02 -12.59
CA GLU A 3 -11.11 -0.74 -11.16
C GLU A 3 -9.65 -0.84 -10.70
N PHE A 4 -9.06 0.28 -10.33
CA PHE A 4 -7.72 0.32 -9.74
C PHE A 4 -7.86 0.23 -8.22
N THR A 5 -8.22 -0.94 -7.72
CA THR A 5 -8.38 -1.23 -6.30
C THR A 5 -7.14 -1.94 -5.76
N LEU A 6 -6.67 -1.52 -4.58
CA LEU A 6 -5.53 -2.12 -3.90
C LEU A 6 -5.85 -2.36 -2.43
N ASN A 7 -5.59 -3.59 -1.96
CA ASN A 7 -5.80 -3.93 -0.56
C ASN A 7 -4.59 -3.54 0.28
N ALA A 8 -4.87 -2.97 1.44
CA ALA A 8 -3.89 -2.50 2.40
C ALA A 8 -4.31 -2.88 3.82
N GLU A 9 -3.31 -3.02 4.68
CA GLU A 9 -3.48 -3.27 6.10
C GLU A 9 -2.76 -2.18 6.89
N GLN A 10 -3.37 -1.73 7.99
CA GLN A 10 -2.74 -0.77 8.89
C GLN A 10 -1.51 -1.41 9.55
N ARG A 11 -0.41 -0.64 9.63
CA ARG A 11 0.86 -1.10 10.17
C ARG A 11 1.23 -0.35 11.45
N SER A 12 1.36 -1.09 12.54
CA SER A 12 1.82 -0.58 13.84
C SER A 12 3.32 -0.79 14.12
N ASP A 13 3.95 -1.84 13.57
CA ASP A 13 5.40 -2.08 13.72
C ASP A 13 6.21 -1.21 12.73
N LEU A 14 6.93 -0.23 13.24
CA LEU A 14 7.63 0.81 12.47
C LEU A 14 9.16 0.69 12.57
N GLY A 15 9.86 1.41 11.69
CA GLY A 15 11.32 1.50 11.68
C GLY A 15 12.04 0.50 10.78
N LYS A 16 13.37 0.53 10.81
CA LYS A 16 14.26 -0.20 9.88
C LYS A 16 14.11 -1.72 10.00
N GLY A 17 14.12 -2.25 11.22
CA GLY A 17 14.02 -3.69 11.48
C GLY A 17 12.69 -4.26 11.04
N ALA A 18 11.60 -3.62 11.48
CA ALA A 18 10.22 -3.95 11.11
C ALA A 18 10.05 -3.98 9.59
N SER A 19 10.41 -2.89 8.91
CA SER A 19 10.27 -2.77 7.46
C SER A 19 11.12 -3.77 6.68
N ARG A 20 12.27 -4.21 7.21
CA ARG A 20 13.10 -5.26 6.59
C ARG A 20 12.46 -6.64 6.74
N ARG A 21 11.96 -6.96 7.94
CA ARG A 21 11.25 -8.23 8.20
C ARG A 21 9.99 -8.32 7.36
N LEU A 22 9.22 -7.24 7.29
CA LEU A 22 7.96 -7.17 6.55
C LEU A 22 8.16 -7.48 5.05
N ARG A 23 9.19 -6.89 4.41
CA ARG A 23 9.55 -7.23 3.02
C ARG A 23 10.03 -8.67 2.84
N ARG A 24 10.89 -9.16 3.74
CA ARG A 24 11.56 -10.47 3.58
C ARG A 24 10.69 -11.66 3.95
N LEU A 25 9.87 -11.53 4.99
CA LEU A 25 9.15 -12.65 5.61
C LEU A 25 7.67 -12.68 5.23
N ALA A 26 7.05 -11.53 4.99
CA ALA A 26 5.62 -11.42 4.71
C ALA A 26 5.31 -11.09 3.24
N SER A 27 6.33 -10.82 2.41
CA SER A 27 6.16 -10.34 1.02
C SER A 27 5.26 -9.10 0.93
N LEU A 28 5.30 -8.26 1.96
CA LEU A 28 4.57 -7.01 2.02
C LEU A 28 5.50 -5.83 1.72
N VAL A 29 4.94 -4.76 1.17
CA VAL A 29 5.62 -3.49 0.93
C VAL A 29 5.05 -2.47 1.91
N PRO A 30 5.90 -1.80 2.71
CA PRO A 30 5.44 -0.72 3.57
C PRO A 30 5.18 0.56 2.75
N ALA A 31 4.10 1.26 3.07
CA ALA A 31 3.74 2.55 2.49
C ALA A 31 3.14 3.50 3.55
N VAL A 32 2.93 4.76 3.15
CA VAL A 32 2.31 5.80 3.97
C VAL A 32 1.29 6.55 3.13
N VAL A 33 0.07 6.71 3.64
CA VAL A 33 -0.98 7.55 3.04
C VAL A 33 -1.03 8.86 3.82
N TYR A 34 -1.02 9.99 3.10
CA TYR A 34 -1.08 11.33 3.70
C TYR A 34 -1.78 12.30 2.74
N GLY A 35 -2.34 13.39 3.28
CA GLY A 35 -2.98 14.44 2.50
C GLY A 35 -4.17 15.09 3.21
N GLY A 36 -4.49 16.33 2.82
CA GLY A 36 -5.53 17.13 3.46
C GLY A 36 -5.23 17.41 4.94
N ASP A 37 -6.26 17.48 5.76
CA ASP A 37 -6.17 17.73 7.21
C ASP A 37 -6.13 16.44 8.05
N LYS A 38 -5.87 15.29 7.43
CA LYS A 38 -5.83 13.98 8.11
C LYS A 38 -4.41 13.63 8.55
N ALA A 39 -4.31 12.92 9.67
CA ALA A 39 -3.05 12.36 10.13
C ALA A 39 -2.52 11.31 9.14
N PRO A 40 -1.20 11.25 8.88
CA PRO A 40 -0.62 10.21 8.04
C PRO A 40 -0.85 8.82 8.60
N GLU A 41 -1.19 7.88 7.73
CA GLU A 41 -1.42 6.49 8.09
C GLU A 41 -0.35 5.58 7.51
N SER A 42 0.27 4.77 8.38
CA SER A 42 1.21 3.74 7.96
C SER A 42 0.46 2.47 7.56
N ILE A 43 0.71 2.00 6.35
CA ILE A 43 0.07 0.80 5.80
C ILE A 43 1.11 -0.19 5.26
N SER A 44 0.65 -1.40 5.00
CA SER A 44 1.36 -2.42 4.23
C SER A 44 0.46 -3.04 3.19
N MET A 45 1.04 -3.39 2.04
CA MET A 45 0.32 -3.94 0.88
C MET A 45 1.07 -5.14 0.32
N LEU A 46 0.39 -6.04 -0.37
CA LEU A 46 1.02 -7.23 -0.93
C LEU A 46 1.91 -6.86 -2.12
N ALA A 47 3.19 -7.27 -2.08
CA ALA A 47 4.18 -6.85 -3.08
C ALA A 47 3.80 -7.22 -4.52
N LYS A 48 3.17 -8.39 -4.70
CA LYS A 48 2.74 -8.86 -6.02
C LYS A 48 1.61 -8.02 -6.61
N GLU A 49 0.70 -7.50 -5.77
CA GLU A 49 -0.43 -6.68 -6.21
C GLU A 49 0.05 -5.28 -6.59
N VAL A 50 0.94 -4.71 -5.77
CA VAL A 50 1.62 -3.45 -6.09
C VAL A 50 2.39 -3.56 -7.41
N ALA A 51 3.18 -4.62 -7.59
CA ALA A 51 3.92 -4.83 -8.84
C ALA A 51 2.97 -4.95 -10.04
N LYS A 52 1.89 -5.72 -9.91
CA LYS A 52 0.90 -5.90 -10.97
C LYS A 52 0.20 -4.60 -11.35
N LEU A 53 -0.09 -3.75 -10.36
CA LEU A 53 -0.68 -2.44 -10.58
C LEU A 53 0.30 -1.52 -11.34
N LEU A 54 1.57 -1.51 -10.95
CA LEU A 54 2.61 -0.66 -11.53
C LEU A 54 3.05 -1.08 -12.94
N GLU A 55 2.76 -2.32 -13.36
CA GLU A 55 2.92 -2.77 -14.76
C GLU A 55 1.97 -2.04 -15.72
N ASN A 56 0.89 -1.44 -15.21
CA ASN A 56 -0.06 -0.68 -16.01
C ASN A 56 0.26 0.82 -15.93
N ASP A 57 0.71 1.41 -17.04
CA ASP A 57 1.03 2.84 -17.13
C ASP A 57 -0.15 3.76 -16.74
N ALA A 58 -1.39 3.29 -16.91
CA ALA A 58 -2.57 4.05 -16.49
C ALA A 58 -2.61 4.26 -14.96
N ALA A 59 -1.99 3.38 -14.16
CA ALA A 59 -1.97 3.48 -12.70
C ALA A 59 -1.34 4.80 -12.20
N TYR A 60 -0.44 5.42 -12.98
CA TYR A 60 0.22 6.67 -12.60
C TYR A 60 -0.63 7.93 -12.85
N SER A 61 -1.71 7.81 -13.62
CA SER A 61 -2.57 8.93 -14.03
C SER A 61 -4.03 8.78 -13.63
N HIS A 62 -4.39 7.64 -13.05
CA HIS A 62 -5.75 7.34 -12.59
C HIS A 62 -5.84 7.37 -11.07
N ILE A 63 -7.04 7.61 -10.57
CA ILE A 63 -7.34 7.48 -9.14
C ILE A 63 -7.28 5.99 -8.78
N ILE A 64 -6.47 5.68 -7.77
CA ILE A 64 -6.37 4.34 -7.16
C ILE A 64 -7.21 4.35 -5.90
N GLU A 65 -8.13 3.41 -5.80
CA GLU A 65 -8.90 3.15 -4.59
C GLU A 65 -8.12 2.20 -3.69
N LEU A 66 -8.02 2.53 -2.41
CA LEU A 66 -7.21 1.80 -1.46
C LEU A 66 -8.09 1.32 -0.31
N ASN A 67 -8.28 0.01 -0.22
CA ASN A 67 -9.09 -0.63 0.81
C ASN A 67 -8.21 -0.91 2.03
N VAL A 68 -8.42 -0.19 3.13
CA VAL A 68 -7.64 -0.38 4.37
C VAL A 68 -8.50 -1.12 5.39
N GLY A 69 -8.26 -2.43 5.54
CA GLY A 69 -8.95 -3.22 6.56
C GLY A 69 -10.47 -3.30 6.40
N GLY A 70 -10.99 -3.19 5.18
CA GLY A 70 -12.43 -3.25 4.86
C GLY A 70 -13.13 -1.89 4.81
N GLN A 71 -12.37 -0.79 4.80
CA GLN A 71 -12.85 0.58 4.58
C GLN A 71 -12.49 1.09 3.20
#